data_AF-A0A524HKN3-F1
#
_entry.id   AF-A0A524HKN3-F1
#
_cell.length_a   1.000
_cell.length_b   1.000
_cell.length_c   1.000
_cell.angle_alpha   90.00
_cell.angle_beta   90.00
_cell.angle_gamma   90.00
#
_symmetry.space_group_name_H-M   'P 1'
#
loop_
_entity.id
_entity.type
_entity.pdbx_description
1 polymer ?
#
loop_
_entity_poly.entity_id
_entity_poly.type
_entity_poly.pdbx_seq_one_letter_code
_entity_poly.pdbx_strand_id
1 'polypeptide(L)'
;SDFTAGADLQKPANAATSIVDDIQVYVHDVIDPQAERQRLEKQKEQIESGLKPLQAKLGNENFVSRAKPEVVEQAREKLTQLQEQLETVDRHLAELNN
;
A
#
# COMPACT_ATOMS: atom_id res chain seq x y z
N SER A 1 -1.54 -17.70 29.67
CA SER A 1 -0.82 -18.14 28.46
C SER A 1 0.09 -17.00 28.07
N ASP A 2 1.39 -17.19 28.16
CA ASP A 2 2.39 -16.16 27.85
C ASP A 2 2.65 -16.19 26.34
N PHE A 3 2.49 -15.04 25.68
CA PHE A 3 2.91 -14.87 24.29
C PHE A 3 4.30 -14.26 24.29
N THR A 4 5.28 -15.07 23.87
CA THR A 4 6.67 -14.62 23.74
C THR A 4 7.03 -14.67 22.27
N ALA A 5 7.35 -13.51 21.71
CA ALA A 5 7.96 -13.37 20.39
C ALA A 5 9.39 -12.90 20.58
N GLY A 6 10.35 -13.60 19.98
CA GLY A 6 11.76 -13.27 20.08
C GLY A 6 12.55 -14.05 19.05
N ALA A 7 13.54 -13.41 18.44
CA ALA A 7 14.41 -14.03 17.44
C ALA A 7 15.23 -15.20 18.03
N ASP A 8 15.48 -15.19 19.34
CA ASP A 8 16.33 -16.15 20.05
C ASP A 8 15.54 -17.25 20.77
N LEU A 9 14.25 -17.40 20.48
CA LEU A 9 13.44 -18.46 21.09
C LEU A 9 13.77 -19.81 20.46
N GLN A 10 14.30 -20.73 21.27
CA GLN A 10 14.54 -22.10 20.84
C GLN A 10 13.27 -22.92 20.88
N LYS A 11 12.96 -23.60 19.77
CA LYS A 11 11.83 -24.53 19.69
C LYS A 11 12.02 -25.68 20.71
N PRO A 12 11.11 -25.87 21.68
CA PRO A 12 11.18 -27.00 22.60
C PRO A 12 11.07 -28.35 21.89
N ALA A 13 11.72 -29.38 22.45
CA ALA A 13 11.80 -30.71 21.84
C ALA A 13 10.42 -31.38 21.65
N ASN A 14 9.40 -30.97 22.40
CA ASN A 14 8.04 -31.49 22.36
C ASN A 14 7.02 -30.53 21.72
N ALA A 15 7.47 -29.59 20.86
CA ALA A 15 6.58 -28.62 20.21
C ALA A 15 6.13 -29.05 18.80
N ALA A 16 4.82 -28.94 18.54
CA ALA A 16 4.27 -28.97 17.18
C ALA A 16 4.52 -27.62 16.46
N THR A 17 4.78 -27.66 15.15
CA THR A 17 4.99 -26.45 14.33
C THR A 17 3.98 -26.41 13.20
N SER A 18 3.39 -25.23 12.98
CA SER A 18 2.61 -24.91 11.79
C SER A 18 3.28 -23.70 11.13
N ILE A 19 3.48 -23.78 9.82
CA ILE A 19 4.00 -22.68 9.00
C ILE A 19 2.77 -21.90 8.54
N VAL A 20 2.75 -20.59 8.81
CA VAL A 20 1.68 -19.69 8.39
C VAL A 20 2.33 -18.64 7.50
N ASP A 21 1.92 -18.56 6.24
CA ASP A 21 2.56 -17.70 5.24
C ASP A 21 2.21 -16.21 5.40
N ASP A 22 1.01 -15.90 5.92
CA ASP A 22 0.52 -14.52 6.07
C ASP A 22 0.19 -14.18 7.54
N ILE A 23 1.14 -13.56 8.25
CA ILE A 23 0.90 -12.96 9.58
C ILE A 23 0.80 -11.45 9.42
N GLN A 24 -0.29 -10.85 9.93
CA GLN A 24 -0.43 -9.40 10.08
C GLN A 24 -0.36 -9.02 11.57
N VAL A 25 0.46 -8.02 11.88
CA VAL A 25 0.66 -7.53 13.26
C VAL A 25 0.13 -6.11 13.37
N TYR A 26 -0.77 -5.88 14.32
CA TYR A 26 -1.35 -4.59 14.65
C TYR A 26 -0.78 -4.11 15.99
N VAL A 27 -0.22 -2.91 16.03
CA VAL A 27 0.34 -2.31 17.25
C VAL A 27 -0.54 -1.13 17.65
N HIS A 28 -1.14 -1.21 18.84
CA HIS A 28 -1.96 -0.14 19.42
C HIS A 28 -1.10 0.77 20.32
N ASP A 29 -1.50 2.03 20.48
CA ASP A 29 -0.95 3.02 21.43
C ASP A 29 0.48 3.55 21.15
N VAL A 30 1.04 3.29 19.96
CA VAL A 30 2.37 3.82 19.55
C VAL A 30 2.27 4.99 18.55
N ILE A 31 1.08 5.19 17.97
CA ILE A 31 0.86 6.12 16.86
C ILE A 31 -0.15 7.19 17.32
N ASP A 32 0.25 8.46 17.29
CA ASP A 32 -0.67 9.60 17.36
C ASP A 32 -1.61 9.52 16.13
N PRO A 33 -2.91 9.23 16.31
CA PRO A 33 -3.82 9.06 15.18
C PRO A 33 -3.94 10.29 14.30
N GLN A 34 -3.74 11.49 14.87
CA GLN A 34 -3.74 12.74 14.12
C GLN A 34 -2.47 12.85 13.27
N ALA A 35 -1.31 12.53 13.83
CA ALA A 35 -0.05 12.54 13.10
C ALA A 35 -0.04 11.50 11.96
N GLU A 36 -0.60 10.32 12.19
CA GLU A 36 -0.69 9.27 11.16
C GLU A 36 -1.69 9.63 10.07
N ARG A 37 -2.83 10.21 10.43
CA ARG A 37 -3.78 10.76 9.44
C ARG A 37 -3.09 11.78 8.55
N GLN A 38 -2.35 12.74 9.13
CA GLN A 38 -1.61 13.74 8.35
C GLN A 38 -0.55 13.11 7.43
N ARG A 39 0.16 12.08 7.92
CA ARG A 39 1.14 11.35 7.11
C ARG A 39 0.47 10.66 5.91
N LEU A 40 -0.66 9.99 6.14
CA LEU A 40 -1.41 9.29 5.10
C LEU A 40 -2.09 10.26 4.13
N GLU A 41 -2.65 11.37 4.58
CA GLU A 41 -3.19 12.44 3.72
C GLU A 41 -2.11 13.02 2.80
N LYS A 42 -0.92 13.29 3.34
CA LYS A 42 0.22 13.75 2.52
C LYS A 42 0.66 12.69 1.50
N GLN A 43 0.67 11.42 1.89
CA GLN A 43 0.96 10.31 0.98
C GLN A 43 -0.09 10.22 -0.13
N LYS A 44 -1.37 10.36 0.22
CA LYS A 44 -2.49 10.42 -0.73
C LYS A 44 -2.30 11.55 -1.75
N GLU A 45 -2.03 12.77 -1.28
CA GLU A 45 -1.81 13.93 -2.17
C GLU A 45 -0.65 13.68 -3.17
N GLN A 46 0.45 13.08 -2.70
CA GLN A 46 1.58 12.72 -3.55
C GLN A 46 1.17 11.71 -4.64
N ILE A 47 0.46 10.66 -4.28
CA ILE A 47 -0.03 9.65 -5.23
C ILE A 47 -0.99 10.29 -6.24
N GLU A 48 -1.96 11.09 -5.78
CA GLU A 48 -2.92 11.78 -6.63
C GLU A 48 -2.25 12.75 -7.61
N SER A 49 -1.20 13.45 -7.17
CA SER A 49 -0.40 14.33 -8.03
C SER A 49 0.30 13.57 -9.16
N GLY A 50 0.69 12.31 -8.92
CA GLY A 50 1.26 11.41 -9.92
C GLY A 50 0.22 10.78 -10.85
N LEU A 51 -1.00 10.54 -10.34
CA LEU A 51 -2.12 9.98 -11.12
C LEU A 51 -2.64 10.96 -12.17
N LYS A 52 -2.84 12.23 -11.80
CA LYS A 52 -3.39 13.28 -12.69
C LYS A 52 -2.70 13.35 -14.07
N PRO A 53 -1.36 13.46 -14.18
CA PRO A 53 -0.71 13.53 -15.47
C PRO A 53 -0.82 12.23 -16.27
N LEU A 54 -0.82 11.06 -15.61
CA LEU A 54 -0.98 9.77 -16.30
C LEU A 54 -2.38 9.62 -16.86
N GLN A 55 -3.41 9.96 -16.08
CA GLN A 55 -4.80 9.96 -16.54
C GLN A 55 -5.01 10.93 -17.70
N ALA A 56 -4.47 12.15 -17.61
CA ALA A 56 -4.54 13.12 -18.70
C ALA A 56 -3.83 12.62 -19.97
N LYS A 57 -2.68 11.98 -19.82
CA LYS A 57 -1.89 11.43 -20.93
C LYS A 57 -2.61 10.26 -21.61
N LEU A 58 -3.15 9.33 -20.83
CA LEU A 58 -3.85 8.14 -21.32
C LEU A 58 -5.27 8.43 -21.82
N GLY A 59 -5.91 9.50 -21.34
CA GLY A 59 -7.18 10.01 -21.86
C GLY A 59 -7.03 10.79 -23.17
N ASN A 60 -5.81 11.13 -23.57
CA ASN A 60 -5.54 11.80 -24.84
C ASN A 60 -5.38 10.77 -25.97
N GLU A 61 -6.39 10.66 -26.84
CA GLU A 61 -6.39 9.74 -27.98
C GLU A 61 -5.20 9.93 -28.92
N ASN A 62 -4.70 11.16 -29.09
CA ASN A 62 -3.50 11.40 -29.91
C ASN A 62 -2.26 10.77 -29.30
N PHE A 63 -2.15 10.75 -27.97
CA PHE A 63 -1.04 10.08 -27.30
C PHE A 63 -1.16 8.57 -27.46
N VAL A 64 -2.34 8.01 -27.18
CA VAL A 64 -2.58 6.56 -27.25
C VAL A 64 -2.37 6.01 -28.66
N SER A 65 -2.79 6.76 -29.70
CA SER A 65 -2.67 6.31 -31.09
C SER A 65 -1.30 6.54 -31.72
N ARG A 66 -0.51 7.50 -31.22
CA ARG A 66 0.78 7.88 -31.84
C ARG A 66 2.01 7.49 -31.04
N ALA A 67 1.87 7.28 -29.73
CA ALA A 67 2.99 6.83 -28.92
C ALA A 67 3.34 5.37 -29.22
N LYS A 68 4.59 4.98 -28.93
CA LYS A 68 5.01 3.59 -29.03
C LYS A 68 4.15 2.74 -28.08
N PRO A 69 3.69 1.54 -28.50
CA PRO A 69 2.86 0.67 -27.67
C PRO A 69 3.44 0.44 -26.26
N GLU A 70 4.75 0.19 -26.16
CA GLU A 70 5.45 -0.01 -24.89
C GLU A 70 5.32 1.20 -23.95
N VAL A 71 5.33 2.44 -24.47
CA VAL A 71 5.21 3.65 -23.65
C VAL A 71 3.78 3.85 -23.16
N VAL A 72 2.79 3.42 -23.94
CA VAL A 72 1.38 3.43 -23.53
C VAL A 72 1.14 2.38 -22.45
N GLU A 73 1.65 1.16 -22.64
CA GLU A 73 1.54 0.07 -21.68
C GLU A 73 2.23 0.41 -20.35
N GLN A 74 3.46 0.93 -20.37
CA GLN A 74 4.14 1.39 -19.15
C GLN A 74 3.34 2.48 -18.41
N ALA A 75 2.71 3.40 -19.15
CA ALA A 75 1.86 4.43 -18.54
C ALA A 75 0.59 3.82 -17.92
N ARG A 76 -0.02 2.81 -18.55
CA ARG A 76 -1.19 2.08 -18.01
C ARG A 76 -0.83 1.29 -16.77
N GLU A 77 0.27 0.54 -16.80
CA GLU A 77 0.76 -0.21 -15.65
C GLU A 77 1.07 0.72 -14.48
N LYS A 78 1.74 1.85 -14.75
CA LYS A 78 2.02 2.85 -13.71
C LYS A 78 0.73 3.46 -13.14
N LEU A 79 -0.28 3.69 -13.98
CA LEU A 79 -1.59 4.17 -13.54
C LEU A 79 -2.23 3.17 -12.59
N THR A 80 -2.29 1.88 -12.97
CA THR A 80 -2.86 0.82 -12.13
C THR A 80 -2.14 0.71 -10.79
N GLN A 81 -0.81 0.67 -10.79
CA GLN A 81 -0.01 0.59 -9.56
C GLN A 81 -0.30 1.77 -8.60
N LEU A 82 -0.41 2.99 -9.13
CA LEU A 82 -0.71 4.15 -8.31
C LEU A 82 -2.17 4.15 -7.81
N GLN A 83 -3.11 3.59 -8.58
CA GLN A 83 -4.50 3.43 -8.16
C GLN A 83 -4.63 2.42 -7.01
N GLU A 84 -3.94 1.28 -7.09
CA GLU A 84 -3.90 0.28 -6.00
C GLU A 84 -3.26 0.84 -4.72
N GLN A 85 -2.20 1.63 -4.87
CA GLN A 85 -1.58 2.34 -3.73
C GLN A 85 -2.53 3.36 -3.11
N LEU A 86 -3.26 4.13 -3.94
CA LEU A 86 -4.25 5.09 -3.47
C LEU A 86 -5.37 4.39 -2.70
N GLU A 87 -5.91 3.29 -3.23
CA GLU A 87 -6.95 2.50 -2.59
C GLU A 87 -6.49 1.95 -1.22
N THR A 88 -5.24 1.51 -1.12
CA THR A 88 -4.65 1.06 0.15
C THR A 88 -4.58 2.19 1.17
N VAL A 89 -4.11 3.38 0.76
CA VAL A 89 -4.02 4.55 1.63
C VAL A 89 -5.40 5.03 2.06
N ASP A 90 -6.37 5.05 1.15
CA ASP A 90 -7.76 5.44 1.45
C ASP A 90 -8.42 4.48 2.44
N ARG A 91 -8.17 3.17 2.30
CA ARG A 91 -8.64 2.16 3.26
C ARG A 91 -8.07 2.41 4.66
N HIS A 92 -6.75 2.63 4.77
CA HIS A 92 -6.12 2.91 6.05
C HIS A 92 -6.63 4.22 6.68
N LEU A 93 -6.85 5.26 5.86
CA LEU A 93 -7.46 6.52 6.32
C LEU A 93 -8.89 6.30 6.84
N ALA A 94 -9.69 5.46 6.18
CA ALA A 94 -11.03 5.12 6.63
C ALA A 94 -11.02 4.34 7.95
N GLU A 95 -10.08 3.41 8.12
CA GLU A 95 -9.89 2.66 9.38
C GLU A 95 -9.52 3.57 10.56
N LEU A 96 -8.81 4.69 10.33
CA LEU A 96 -8.49 5.69 11.37
C LEU A 96 -9.64 6.66 11.71
N ASN A 97 -10.74 6.62 10.96
CA ASN A 97 -11.90 7.48 11.18
C ASN A 97 -13.08 6.75 11.86
N ASN A 98 -12.99 5.42 12.00
CA ASN A 98 -13.94 4.58 12.74
C ASN A 98 -13.47 4.33 14.17
#